data_AF-A0A819H9W9-F1
#
_entry.id   AF-A0A819H9W9-F1
#
_cell.length_a   1.000
_cell.length_b   1.000
_cell.length_c   1.000
_cell.angle_alpha   90.00
_cell.angle_beta   90.00
_cell.angle_gamma   90.00
#
_symmetry.space_group_name_H-M   'P 1'
#
loop_
_entity.id
_entity.type
_entity.pdbx_description
1 polymer ?
#
loop_
_entity_poly.entity_id
_entity_poly.type
_entity_poly.pdbx_seq_one_letter_code
_entity_poly.pdbx_strand_id
1 'polypeptide(L)'
;MHIAYSANIDRDLQGLYLSDYTDANGVSRTLLVSHMEPTFARTVLPCVDEPARKAIFRIAINHDPFYEIWANGEFEHSDVLDDGRITSYFTPTLNMSTFLLALIVAPKSDFACRPYRFIHSKNIKSRVCGRIGILTQLIYADEVAYQSLNFFNQYFDIDYALPKIEHFVVPDFAGGGMENYGLIIYSETGLLFDENKGSTLQQRRVTVLVAHEIAHQWFGNLVSPAWWGELWLKEGFANYMETLSADFIEPS
;
A
#
# COMPACT_ATOMS: atom_id res chain seq x y z
N MET A 1 -26.10 2.11 11.81
CA MET A 1 -26.30 0.69 11.42
C MET A 1 -25.14 -0.10 11.99
N HIS A 2 -25.39 -1.24 12.63
CA HIS A 2 -24.36 -2.12 13.17
C HIS A 2 -24.59 -3.52 12.61
N ILE A 3 -23.59 -4.10 11.94
CA ILE A 3 -23.68 -5.41 11.29
C ILE A 3 -22.51 -6.26 11.76
N ALA A 4 -22.82 -7.41 12.34
CA ALA A 4 -21.85 -8.47 12.61
C ALA A 4 -21.92 -9.50 11.47
N TYR A 5 -20.77 -9.94 10.97
CA TYR A 5 -20.66 -10.89 9.87
C TYR A 5 -19.37 -11.70 10.00
N SER A 6 -19.29 -12.80 9.25
CA SER A 6 -18.10 -13.61 9.11
C SER A 6 -18.03 -14.17 7.69
N ALA A 7 -16.81 -14.45 7.24
CA ALA A 7 -16.53 -15.08 5.95
C ALA A 7 -15.26 -15.91 6.06
N ASN A 8 -15.09 -16.85 5.14
CA ASN A 8 -13.80 -17.51 4.94
C ASN A 8 -12.86 -16.57 4.20
N ILE A 9 -11.57 -16.76 4.39
CA ILE A 9 -10.52 -16.00 3.71
C ILE A 9 -9.90 -16.94 2.67
N ASP A 10 -10.03 -16.55 1.40
CA ASP A 10 -9.56 -17.34 0.27
C ASP A 10 -8.15 -16.91 -0.18
N ARG A 11 -7.69 -17.44 -1.32
CA ARG A 11 -6.35 -17.19 -1.89
C ARG A 11 -6.39 -16.54 -3.28
N ASP A 12 -7.53 -15.95 -3.63
CA ASP A 12 -7.84 -15.50 -4.99
C ASP A 12 -7.25 -14.12 -5.33
N LEU A 13 -6.35 -13.59 -4.50
CA LEU A 13 -5.68 -12.28 -4.66
C LEU A 13 -6.64 -11.08 -4.72
N GLN A 14 -7.87 -11.23 -4.21
CA GLN A 14 -8.94 -10.23 -4.21
C GLN A 14 -9.62 -10.18 -2.84
N GLY A 15 -10.21 -9.04 -2.49
CA GLY A 15 -10.83 -8.82 -1.20
C GLY A 15 -9.79 -8.87 -0.08
N LEU A 16 -10.02 -9.71 0.92
CA LEU A 16 -9.04 -10.04 1.96
C LEU A 16 -8.63 -11.49 1.75
N TYR A 17 -7.34 -11.72 1.49
CA TYR A 17 -6.85 -13.02 1.04
C TYR A 17 -5.55 -13.42 1.75
N LEU A 18 -5.28 -14.72 1.75
CA LEU A 18 -4.04 -15.31 2.25
C LEU A 18 -3.00 -15.42 1.12
N SER A 19 -1.82 -14.83 1.32
CA SER A 19 -0.65 -15.01 0.44
C SER A 19 0.37 -15.91 1.13
N ASP A 20 0.93 -16.88 0.42
CA ASP A 20 1.94 -17.78 0.95
C ASP A 20 3.35 -17.34 0.57
N TYR A 21 4.31 -17.62 1.44
CA TYR A 21 5.72 -17.41 1.16
C TYR A 21 6.59 -18.43 1.90
N THR A 22 7.82 -18.55 1.45
CA THR A 22 8.85 -19.30 2.17
C THR A 22 9.68 -18.35 3.02
N ASP A 23 9.77 -18.63 4.32
CA ASP A 23 10.63 -17.87 5.24
C ASP A 23 12.12 -18.19 5.03
N ALA A 24 12.98 -17.49 5.77
CA ALA A 24 14.44 -17.67 5.66
C ALA A 24 14.93 -19.08 6.03
N ASN A 25 14.11 -19.88 6.73
CA ASN A 25 14.41 -21.24 7.14
C ASN A 25 13.84 -22.29 6.18
N GLY A 26 13.22 -21.88 5.07
CA GLY A 26 12.59 -22.78 4.13
C GLY A 26 11.19 -23.25 4.55
N VAL A 27 10.58 -22.63 5.57
CA VAL A 27 9.26 -23.01 6.07
C VAL A 27 8.18 -22.21 5.35
N SER A 28 7.11 -22.89 4.93
CA SER A 28 5.93 -22.22 4.36
C SER A 28 5.20 -21.42 5.44
N ARG A 29 4.97 -20.15 5.17
CA ARG A 29 4.28 -19.17 6.01
C ARG A 29 3.21 -18.47 5.19
N THR A 30 2.33 -17.76 5.89
CA THR A 30 1.21 -17.04 5.28
C THR A 30 1.11 -15.65 5.89
N LEU A 31 0.76 -14.67 5.06
CA LEU A 31 0.34 -13.33 5.47
C LEU A 31 -1.07 -13.06 4.94
N LEU A 32 -1.77 -12.13 5.57
CA LEU A 32 -3.04 -11.61 5.09
C LEU A 32 -2.81 -10.32 4.32
N VAL A 33 -3.42 -10.20 3.14
CA VAL A 33 -3.30 -9.03 2.27
C VAL A 33 -4.68 -8.64 1.77
N SER A 34 -4.91 -7.35 1.60
CA SER A 34 -6.12 -6.82 0.96
C SER A 34 -5.88 -6.37 -0.48
N HIS A 35 -6.84 -6.61 -1.36
CA HIS A 35 -6.93 -5.97 -2.68
C HIS A 35 -8.41 -5.75 -3.04
N MET A 36 -8.87 -4.50 -2.86
CA MET A 36 -10.32 -4.20 -2.90
C MET A 36 -10.81 -3.64 -4.24
N GLU A 37 -9.91 -3.16 -5.10
CA GLU A 37 -10.29 -2.62 -6.41
C GLU A 37 -10.63 -3.75 -7.41
N PRO A 38 -11.66 -3.58 -8.26
CA PRO A 38 -12.61 -2.45 -8.28
C PRO A 38 -13.74 -2.60 -7.27
N THR A 39 -14.22 -3.83 -7.04
CA THR A 39 -15.50 -4.05 -6.34
C THR A 39 -15.42 -5.18 -5.31
N PHE A 40 -14.28 -5.33 -4.65
CA PHE A 40 -14.03 -6.40 -3.69
C PHE A 40 -14.06 -5.92 -2.24
N ALA A 41 -14.19 -4.62 -1.95
CA ALA A 41 -14.41 -4.17 -0.57
C ALA A 41 -15.70 -4.81 0.02
N ARG A 42 -16.71 -5.04 -0.82
CA ARG A 42 -17.96 -5.73 -0.44
C ARG A 42 -17.79 -7.18 0.01
N THR A 43 -16.69 -7.85 -0.34
CA THR A 43 -16.41 -9.23 0.13
C THR A 43 -15.79 -9.21 1.52
N VAL A 44 -15.28 -8.05 1.96
CA VAL A 44 -14.58 -7.87 3.24
C VAL A 44 -15.43 -7.16 4.26
N LEU A 45 -16.27 -6.19 3.85
CA LEU A 45 -17.23 -5.53 4.73
C LEU A 45 -18.55 -5.17 4.00
N PRO A 46 -19.70 -5.25 4.69
CA PRO A 46 -20.95 -4.70 4.18
C PRO A 46 -20.84 -3.18 3.98
N CYS A 47 -20.84 -2.73 2.73
CA CYS A 47 -20.67 -1.32 2.37
C CYS A 47 -21.40 -0.96 1.07
N VAL A 48 -21.56 0.33 0.81
CA VAL A 48 -21.96 0.83 -0.51
C VAL A 48 -20.70 0.95 -1.35
N ASP A 49 -20.38 -0.14 -2.05
CA ASP A 49 -19.10 -0.34 -2.72
C ASP A 49 -19.06 0.28 -4.12
N GLU A 50 -19.14 1.61 -4.15
CA GLU A 50 -19.08 2.47 -5.34
C GLU A 50 -18.06 3.59 -5.11
N PRO A 51 -17.25 3.97 -6.12
CA PRO A 51 -16.13 4.90 -5.92
C PRO A 51 -16.58 6.30 -5.46
N ALA A 52 -17.74 6.80 -5.91
CA ALA A 52 -18.28 8.07 -5.45
C ALA A 52 -18.76 8.09 -3.99
N ARG A 53 -18.93 6.92 -3.35
CA ARG A 53 -19.46 6.78 -1.98
C ARG A 53 -18.32 6.79 -0.96
N LYS A 54 -17.61 7.92 -0.93
CA LYS A 54 -16.50 8.12 0.00
C LYS A 54 -16.98 8.15 1.46
N ALA A 55 -16.15 7.63 2.36
CA ALA A 55 -16.35 7.69 3.80
C ALA A 55 -15.02 7.82 4.55
N ILE A 56 -15.10 8.17 5.83
CA ILE A 56 -13.98 8.07 6.78
C ILE A 56 -14.04 6.69 7.44
N PHE A 57 -12.94 5.95 7.38
CA PHE A 57 -12.83 4.61 7.97
C PHE A 57 -12.04 4.68 9.27
N ARG A 58 -12.55 3.99 10.30
CA ARG A 58 -11.88 3.77 11.58
C ARG A 58 -11.64 2.28 11.70
N ILE A 59 -10.37 1.88 11.77
CA ILE A 59 -9.97 0.48 11.66
C ILE A 59 -9.43 0.04 13.02
N ALA A 60 -9.96 -1.09 13.51
CA ALA A 60 -9.45 -1.79 14.68
C ALA A 60 -9.35 -3.28 14.32
N ILE A 61 -8.19 -3.88 14.57
CA ILE A 61 -7.92 -5.27 14.18
C ILE A 61 -7.53 -6.06 15.41
N ASN A 62 -8.28 -7.13 15.67
CA ASN A 62 -7.96 -8.11 16.69
C ASN A 62 -7.04 -9.19 16.09
N HIS A 63 -5.88 -9.41 16.70
CA HIS A 63 -4.90 -10.37 16.20
C HIS A 63 -4.05 -10.95 17.34
N ASP A 64 -3.33 -12.02 17.02
CA ASP A 64 -2.34 -12.59 17.92
C ASP A 64 -1.08 -11.68 18.01
N PRO A 65 -0.43 -11.54 19.17
CA PRO A 65 0.76 -10.69 19.36
C PRO A 65 1.93 -10.97 18.41
N PHE A 66 2.02 -12.16 17.80
CA PHE A 66 3.09 -12.51 16.86
C PHE A 66 2.98 -11.78 15.51
N TYR A 67 1.83 -11.19 15.21
CA TYR A 67 1.59 -10.43 13.98
C TYR A 67 1.73 -8.93 14.18
N GLU A 68 2.15 -8.25 13.13
CA GLU A 68 2.09 -6.80 12.97
C GLU A 68 1.07 -6.47 11.88
N ILE A 69 0.46 -5.30 12.02
CA ILE A 69 -0.66 -4.86 11.20
C ILE A 69 -0.29 -3.55 10.53
N TRP A 70 -0.52 -3.47 9.23
CA TRP A 70 -0.45 -2.22 8.47
C TRP A 70 -1.82 -1.92 7.89
N ALA A 71 -2.23 -0.67 7.98
CA ALA A 71 -3.48 -0.18 7.40
C ALA A 71 -3.27 1.23 6.81
N ASN A 72 -4.31 1.82 6.23
CA ASN A 72 -4.26 3.17 5.66
C ASN A 72 -3.80 4.24 6.68
N GLY A 73 -4.36 4.20 7.89
CA GLY A 73 -4.05 5.14 8.97
C GLY A 73 -2.72 4.86 9.68
N GLU A 74 -2.29 5.79 10.53
CA GLU A 74 -1.18 5.56 11.45
C GLU A 74 -1.63 4.66 12.60
N PHE A 75 -0.74 3.77 13.06
CA PHE A 75 -0.96 3.05 14.31
C PHE A 75 -1.06 4.05 15.47
N GLU A 76 -2.13 3.98 16.26
CA GLU A 76 -2.33 4.84 17.43
C GLU A 76 -1.87 4.14 18.71
N HIS A 77 -2.49 3.00 19.00
CA HIS A 77 -2.26 2.22 20.21
C HIS A 77 -2.81 0.81 20.04
N SER A 78 -2.53 -0.03 21.04
CA SER A 78 -3.05 -1.39 21.10
C SER A 78 -3.48 -1.77 22.51
N ASP A 79 -4.59 -2.46 22.63
CA ASP A 79 -5.09 -3.01 23.90
C ASP A 79 -4.83 -4.52 23.94
N VAL A 80 -4.33 -5.02 25.07
CA VAL A 80 -4.22 -6.45 25.33
C VAL A 80 -5.54 -6.94 25.92
N LEU A 81 -6.07 -8.03 25.36
CA LEU A 81 -7.30 -8.66 25.82
C LEU A 81 -7.01 -9.77 26.85
N ASP A 82 -8.05 -10.16 27.58
CA ASP A 82 -7.96 -11.19 28.64
C ASP A 82 -7.43 -12.55 28.13
N ASP A 83 -7.64 -12.86 26.86
CA ASP A 83 -7.18 -14.10 26.21
C ASP A 83 -5.76 -13.98 25.60
N GLY A 84 -5.08 -12.86 25.83
CA GLY A 84 -3.73 -12.58 25.35
C GLY A 84 -3.65 -12.05 23.91
N ARG A 85 -4.76 -11.97 23.18
CA ARG A 85 -4.80 -11.28 21.88
C ARG A 85 -4.65 -9.78 22.06
N ILE A 86 -4.32 -9.11 20.95
CA ILE A 86 -4.17 -7.66 20.90
C ILE A 86 -5.22 -7.09 19.95
N THR A 87 -5.80 -5.94 20.31
CA THR A 87 -6.56 -5.11 19.37
C THR A 87 -5.74 -3.89 19.03
N SER A 88 -5.32 -3.76 17.77
CA SER A 88 -4.58 -2.61 17.25
C SER A 88 -5.53 -1.59 16.63
N TYR A 89 -5.39 -0.32 17.00
CA TYR A 89 -6.22 0.79 16.54
C TYR A 89 -5.41 1.73 15.65
N PHE A 90 -6.06 2.24 14.61
CA PHE A 90 -5.47 3.15 13.63
C PHE A 90 -6.21 4.47 13.58
N THR A 91 -5.48 5.54 13.27
CA THR A 91 -6.04 6.88 13.06
C THR A 91 -7.11 6.80 11.97
N PRO A 92 -8.22 7.57 12.07
CA PRO A 92 -9.22 7.63 11.02
C PRO A 92 -8.62 8.03 9.67
N THR A 93 -9.09 7.43 8.59
CA THR A 93 -8.66 7.82 7.23
C THR A 93 -9.19 9.21 6.86
N LEU A 94 -8.67 9.77 5.78
CA LEU A 94 -9.39 10.84 5.07
C LEU A 94 -10.68 10.29 4.45
N ASN A 95 -11.53 11.18 3.97
CA ASN A 95 -12.71 10.80 3.21
C ASN A 95 -12.28 10.18 1.86
N MET A 96 -12.39 8.85 1.74
CA MET A 96 -11.87 8.08 0.61
C MET A 96 -12.85 6.98 0.18
N SER A 97 -12.66 6.43 -1.02
CA SER A 97 -13.49 5.37 -1.59
C SER A 97 -13.19 4.01 -0.96
N THR A 98 -14.15 3.08 -0.97
CA THR A 98 -14.03 1.74 -0.36
C THR A 98 -12.90 0.90 -0.95
N PHE A 99 -12.65 1.01 -2.26
CA PHE A 99 -11.61 0.25 -2.95
C PHE A 99 -10.18 0.60 -2.50
N LEU A 100 -9.99 1.72 -1.80
CA LEU A 100 -8.70 2.16 -1.26
C LEU A 100 -8.39 1.61 0.12
N LEU A 101 -9.36 0.96 0.78
CA LEU A 101 -9.12 0.29 2.05
C LEU A 101 -8.02 -0.76 1.90
N ALA A 102 -7.03 -0.69 2.78
CA ALA A 102 -5.93 -1.64 2.84
C ALA A 102 -5.68 -2.15 4.25
N LEU A 103 -5.32 -3.43 4.31
CA LEU A 103 -4.95 -4.16 5.50
C LEU A 103 -3.90 -5.21 5.13
N ILE A 104 -2.81 -5.23 5.89
CA ILE A 104 -1.82 -6.30 5.86
C ILE A 104 -1.62 -6.82 7.28
N VAL A 105 -1.63 -8.14 7.43
CA VAL A 105 -1.32 -8.84 8.69
C VAL A 105 -0.19 -9.81 8.41
N ALA A 106 0.99 -9.53 8.96
CA ALA A 106 2.19 -10.32 8.66
C ALA A 106 2.97 -10.69 9.94
N PRO A 107 3.66 -11.85 9.97
CA PRO A 107 4.48 -12.23 11.11
C PRO A 107 5.63 -11.24 11.34
N LYS A 108 5.75 -10.72 12.58
CA LYS A 108 6.83 -9.79 12.99
C LYS A 108 8.24 -10.35 12.79
N SER A 109 8.38 -11.67 12.83
CA SER A 109 9.68 -12.34 12.68
C SER A 109 10.21 -12.31 11.25
N ASP A 110 9.34 -12.09 10.26
CA ASP A 110 9.65 -12.33 8.85
C ASP A 110 9.62 -11.05 8.02
N PHE A 111 8.91 -10.01 8.51
CA PHE A 111 8.73 -8.73 7.85
C PHE A 111 9.34 -7.59 8.67
N ALA A 112 9.88 -6.61 7.96
CA ALA A 112 10.35 -5.38 8.57
C ALA A 112 10.25 -4.23 7.56
N CYS A 113 10.51 -3.03 8.04
CA CYS A 113 10.54 -1.83 7.21
C CYS A 113 11.92 -1.19 7.22
N ARG A 114 12.24 -0.53 6.12
CA ARG A 114 13.36 0.41 6.05
C ARG A 114 13.11 1.60 7.01
N PRO A 115 14.17 2.29 7.45
CA PRO A 115 14.03 3.49 8.28
C PRO A 115 13.14 4.54 7.60
N TYR A 116 12.41 5.32 8.40
CA TYR A 116 11.61 6.41 7.87
C TYR A 116 12.48 7.47 7.19
N ARG A 117 12.01 7.91 6.03
CA ARG A 117 12.42 9.14 5.38
C ARG A 117 11.38 10.22 5.63
N PHE A 118 11.85 11.45 5.74
CA PHE A 118 11.01 12.60 6.04
C PHE A 118 11.02 13.59 4.89
N ILE A 119 9.85 13.91 4.36
CA ILE A 119 9.68 15.02 3.44
C ILE A 119 9.64 16.30 4.27
N HIS A 120 10.74 17.08 4.19
CA HIS A 120 11.07 18.17 5.13
C HIS A 120 10.02 19.27 5.23
N SER A 121 9.25 19.53 4.18
CA SER A 121 8.25 20.61 4.18
C SER A 121 7.10 20.35 5.16
N LYS A 122 6.76 19.08 5.44
CA LYS A 122 5.51 18.72 6.14
C LYS A 122 5.59 17.51 7.09
N ASN A 123 6.79 17.03 7.43
CA ASN A 123 6.99 15.85 8.28
C ASN A 123 6.24 14.59 7.79
N ILE A 124 6.03 14.46 6.47
CA ILE A 124 5.44 13.25 5.89
C ILE A 124 6.47 12.13 6.01
N LYS A 125 6.05 11.03 6.64
CA LYS A 125 6.86 9.83 6.83
C LYS A 125 6.69 8.89 5.65
N SER A 126 7.77 8.54 4.98
CA SER A 126 7.78 7.49 3.95
C SER A 126 8.72 6.36 4.33
N ARG A 127 8.33 5.12 4.05
CA ARG A 127 9.20 3.93 4.18
C ARG A 127 8.70 2.80 3.29
N VAL A 128 9.62 1.92 2.91
CA VAL A 128 9.32 0.66 2.23
C VAL A 128 9.44 -0.50 3.22
N CYS A 129 8.46 -1.40 3.19
CA CYS A 129 8.33 -2.59 4.02
C CYS A 129 8.26 -3.85 3.15
N GLY A 130 8.72 -4.97 3.69
CA GLY A 130 8.67 -6.26 3.01
C GLY A 130 9.34 -7.35 3.84
N ARG A 131 9.53 -8.53 3.25
CA ARG A 131 10.25 -9.61 3.94
C ARG A 131 11.68 -9.18 4.24
N ILE A 132 12.21 -9.57 5.40
CA ILE A 132 13.55 -9.21 5.85
C ILE A 132 14.62 -9.57 4.80
N GLY A 133 14.48 -10.74 4.16
CA GLY A 133 15.42 -11.24 3.15
C GLY A 133 15.51 -10.42 1.86
N ILE A 134 14.58 -9.48 1.61
CA ILE A 134 14.56 -8.65 0.41
C ILE A 134 14.82 -7.16 0.68
N LEU A 135 14.99 -6.73 1.94
CA LEU A 135 15.08 -5.30 2.28
C LEU A 135 16.24 -4.55 1.60
N THR A 136 17.33 -5.24 1.26
CA THR A 136 18.44 -4.67 0.50
C THR A 136 18.07 -4.40 -0.96
N GLN A 137 17.20 -5.22 -1.55
CA GLN A 137 16.70 -5.06 -2.91
C GLN A 137 15.60 -3.98 -3.01
N LEU A 138 15.19 -3.40 -1.88
CA LEU A 138 14.18 -2.34 -1.79
C LEU A 138 14.81 -0.95 -1.55
N ILE A 139 16.14 -0.84 -1.51
CA ILE A 139 16.86 0.44 -1.35
C ILE A 139 16.46 1.39 -2.49
N TYR A 140 16.52 0.90 -3.73
CA TYR A 140 16.22 1.73 -4.90
C TYR A 140 14.75 2.16 -4.94
N ALA A 141 13.81 1.25 -4.63
CA ALA A 141 12.39 1.59 -4.56
C ALA A 141 12.09 2.67 -3.50
N ASP A 142 12.77 2.63 -2.36
CA ASP A 142 12.68 3.64 -1.29
C ASP A 142 13.27 5.00 -1.71
N GLU A 143 14.28 5.00 -2.58
CA GLU A 143 14.80 6.21 -3.22
C GLU A 143 13.82 6.82 -4.21
N VAL A 144 13.32 6.01 -5.15
CA VAL A 144 12.32 6.46 -6.12
C VAL A 144 11.08 6.97 -5.39
N ALA A 145 10.59 6.27 -4.37
CA ALA A 145 9.40 6.67 -3.63
C ALA A 145 9.55 8.06 -3.00
N TYR A 146 10.70 8.31 -2.37
CA TYR A 146 11.01 9.61 -1.78
C TYR A 146 11.11 10.72 -2.84
N GLN A 147 11.76 10.46 -3.98
CA GLN A 147 11.91 11.47 -5.03
C GLN A 147 10.59 11.75 -5.75
N SER A 148 9.82 10.73 -6.11
CA SER A 148 8.49 10.87 -6.72
C SER A 148 7.55 11.67 -5.83
N LEU A 149 7.53 11.40 -4.52
CA LEU A 149 6.67 12.13 -3.59
C LEU A 149 7.05 13.63 -3.51
N ASN A 150 8.35 13.94 -3.47
CA ASN A 150 8.83 15.33 -3.53
C ASN A 150 8.46 16.00 -4.86
N PHE A 151 8.65 15.29 -5.97
CA PHE A 151 8.32 15.76 -7.30
C PHE A 151 6.85 16.13 -7.40
N PHE A 152 5.93 15.22 -7.04
CA PHE A 152 4.50 15.48 -7.15
C PHE A 152 3.99 16.57 -6.20
N ASN A 153 4.51 16.65 -4.97
CA ASN A 153 4.20 17.76 -4.06
C ASN A 153 4.52 19.12 -4.72
N GLN A 154 5.68 19.23 -5.37
CA GLN A 154 6.11 20.47 -6.03
C GLN A 154 5.37 20.70 -7.36
N TYR A 155 5.22 19.66 -8.16
CA TYR A 155 4.66 19.73 -9.51
C TYR A 155 3.18 20.09 -9.50
N PHE A 156 2.41 19.51 -8.57
CA PHE A 156 0.98 19.82 -8.45
C PHE A 156 0.69 21.04 -7.57
N ASP A 157 1.70 21.57 -6.86
CA ASP A 157 1.53 22.61 -5.83
C ASP A 157 0.43 22.25 -4.81
N ILE A 158 0.30 20.95 -4.54
CA ILE A 158 -0.64 20.34 -3.60
C ILE A 158 0.13 19.27 -2.86
N ASP A 159 0.34 19.46 -1.56
CA ASP A 159 1.04 18.45 -0.76
C ASP A 159 0.20 17.19 -0.56
N TYR A 160 0.90 16.06 -0.45
CA TYR A 160 0.32 14.81 0.00
C TYR A 160 -0.42 14.97 1.33
N ALA A 161 -1.64 14.44 1.39
CA ALA A 161 -2.60 14.80 2.43
C ALA A 161 -2.47 14.01 3.75
N LEU A 162 -1.76 12.88 3.75
CA LEU A 162 -1.62 12.00 4.92
C LEU A 162 -0.26 12.20 5.62
N PRO A 163 -0.16 11.96 6.94
CA PRO A 163 1.09 12.09 7.69
C PRO A 163 2.12 10.99 7.34
N LYS A 164 1.67 9.89 6.71
CA LYS A 164 2.52 8.78 6.28
C LYS A 164 2.09 8.19 4.95
N ILE A 165 3.06 7.63 4.25
CA ILE A 165 2.88 6.76 3.10
C ILE A 165 3.82 5.56 3.25
N GLU A 166 3.26 4.37 3.28
CA GLU A 166 4.05 3.14 3.37
C GLU A 166 3.92 2.37 2.07
N HIS A 167 5.03 1.79 1.63
CA HIS A 167 5.10 0.95 0.44
C HIS A 167 5.35 -0.48 0.93
N PHE A 168 4.38 -1.38 0.80
CA PHE A 168 4.49 -2.74 1.31
C PHE A 168 4.60 -3.74 0.17
N VAL A 169 5.69 -4.51 0.17
CA VAL A 169 5.94 -5.52 -0.86
C VAL A 169 5.48 -6.88 -0.38
N VAL A 170 4.59 -7.50 -1.14
CA VAL A 170 4.01 -8.82 -0.87
C VAL A 170 4.44 -9.84 -1.93
N PRO A 171 4.55 -11.14 -1.55
CA PRO A 171 4.97 -12.22 -2.47
C PRO A 171 4.05 -12.32 -3.70
N ASP A 172 2.74 -12.43 -3.46
CA ASP A 172 1.73 -12.57 -4.50
C ASP A 172 0.73 -11.42 -4.46
N PHE A 173 0.55 -10.78 -5.62
CA PHE A 173 -0.41 -9.71 -5.84
C PHE A 173 -0.97 -9.81 -7.27
N ALA A 174 -2.25 -9.52 -7.46
CA ALA A 174 -2.89 -9.65 -8.77
C ALA A 174 -2.32 -8.69 -9.82
N GLY A 175 -1.80 -7.54 -9.38
CA GLY A 175 -1.21 -6.49 -10.22
C GLY A 175 0.26 -6.19 -9.92
N GLY A 176 0.79 -5.13 -10.55
CA GLY A 176 2.13 -4.61 -10.24
C GLY A 176 2.19 -3.91 -8.88
N GLY A 177 1.23 -3.01 -8.66
CA GLY A 177 0.97 -2.31 -7.42
C GLY A 177 -0.51 -1.97 -7.26
N MET A 178 -0.87 -1.38 -6.13
CA MET A 178 -2.18 -0.82 -5.83
C MET A 178 -2.01 0.37 -4.90
N GLU A 179 -2.59 1.50 -5.28
CA GLU A 179 -2.32 2.82 -4.72
C GLU A 179 -2.95 3.10 -3.35
N ASN A 180 -3.33 2.08 -2.57
CA ASN A 180 -4.19 2.24 -1.39
C ASN A 180 -3.71 3.39 -0.49
N TYR A 181 -4.63 4.28 -0.12
CA TYR A 181 -4.26 5.60 0.39
C TYR A 181 -3.50 5.49 1.73
N GLY A 182 -2.21 5.81 1.72
CA GLY A 182 -1.32 5.70 2.89
C GLY A 182 -0.62 4.35 3.06
N LEU A 183 -0.97 3.32 2.27
CA LEU A 183 -0.35 1.99 2.30
C LEU A 183 -0.35 1.38 0.90
N ILE A 184 0.54 1.82 0.02
CA ILE A 184 0.64 1.28 -1.34
C ILE A 184 1.18 -0.16 -1.27
N ILE A 185 0.53 -1.09 -1.95
CA ILE A 185 0.91 -2.51 -1.96
C ILE A 185 1.54 -2.85 -3.30
N TYR A 186 2.64 -3.60 -3.32
CA TYR A 186 3.34 -4.02 -4.53
C TYR A 186 3.60 -5.51 -4.55
N SER A 187 3.66 -6.11 -5.74
CA SER A 187 4.25 -7.44 -5.88
C SER A 187 5.77 -7.40 -5.78
N GLU A 188 6.39 -8.45 -5.23
CA GLU A 188 7.85 -8.64 -5.27
C GLU A 188 8.38 -8.58 -6.71
N THR A 189 7.65 -9.16 -7.67
CA THR A 189 8.08 -9.14 -9.09
C THR A 189 8.14 -7.74 -9.69
N GLY A 190 7.44 -6.77 -9.10
CA GLY A 190 7.38 -5.39 -9.55
C GLY A 190 8.44 -4.49 -8.92
N LEU A 191 8.85 -4.77 -7.68
CA LEU A 191 9.63 -3.81 -6.88
C LEU A 191 11.07 -4.21 -6.54
N LEU A 192 11.44 -5.49 -6.71
CA LEU A 192 12.79 -5.95 -6.38
C LEU A 192 13.84 -5.46 -7.39
N PHE A 193 14.90 -4.83 -6.88
CA PHE A 193 16.06 -4.41 -7.67
C PHE A 193 17.37 -4.63 -6.91
N ASP A 194 18.26 -5.47 -7.45
CA ASP A 194 19.64 -5.65 -6.96
C ASP A 194 20.56 -4.71 -7.74
N GLU A 195 21.08 -3.66 -7.12
CA GLU A 195 21.94 -2.66 -7.77
C GLU A 195 23.20 -3.26 -8.44
N ASN A 196 23.67 -4.43 -7.99
CA ASN A 196 24.89 -5.06 -8.53
C ASN A 196 24.62 -5.96 -9.73
N LYS A 197 23.37 -6.36 -9.95
CA LYS A 197 22.99 -7.37 -10.96
C LYS A 197 21.82 -6.94 -11.85
N GLY A 198 21.08 -5.93 -11.40
CA GLY A 198 19.87 -5.45 -12.01
C GLY A 198 20.15 -4.83 -13.37
N SER A 199 19.29 -5.13 -14.33
CA SER A 199 19.33 -4.49 -15.64
C SER A 199 18.72 -3.08 -15.59
N THR A 200 19.13 -2.21 -16.51
CA THR A 200 18.49 -0.90 -16.71
C THR A 200 16.98 -1.02 -16.97
N LEU A 201 16.53 -2.11 -17.60
CA LEU A 201 15.11 -2.37 -17.81
C LEU A 201 14.37 -2.65 -16.48
N GLN A 202 14.98 -3.41 -15.56
CA GLN A 202 14.42 -3.64 -14.23
C GLN A 202 14.41 -2.36 -13.41
N GLN A 203 15.51 -1.59 -13.43
CA GLN A 203 15.59 -0.29 -12.78
C GLN A 203 14.44 0.61 -13.24
N ARG A 204 14.30 0.81 -14.55
CA ARG A 204 13.22 1.61 -15.15
C ARG A 204 11.82 1.11 -14.76
N ARG A 205 11.61 -0.22 -14.73
CA ARG A 205 10.32 -0.79 -14.33
C ARG A 205 9.97 -0.41 -12.89
N VAL A 206 10.92 -0.50 -11.96
CA VAL A 206 10.73 -0.08 -10.56
C VAL A 206 10.44 1.42 -10.50
N THR A 207 11.20 2.24 -11.22
CA THR A 207 11.01 3.69 -11.27
C THR A 207 9.60 4.07 -11.71
N VAL A 208 9.17 3.52 -12.84
CA VAL A 208 7.86 3.79 -13.44
C VAL A 208 6.73 3.31 -12.52
N LEU A 209 6.81 2.08 -12.02
CA LEU A 209 5.76 1.52 -11.16
C LEU A 209 5.61 2.32 -9.86
N VAL A 210 6.71 2.66 -9.17
CA VAL A 210 6.63 3.46 -7.94
C VAL A 210 6.08 4.85 -8.23
N ALA A 211 6.49 5.49 -9.32
CA ALA A 211 5.97 6.79 -9.73
C ALA A 211 4.47 6.75 -10.05
N HIS A 212 4.00 5.69 -10.72
CA HIS A 212 2.59 5.47 -11.05
C HIS A 212 1.72 5.43 -9.78
N GLU A 213 2.06 4.57 -8.83
CA GLU A 213 1.27 4.42 -7.59
C GLU A 213 1.28 5.68 -6.71
N ILE A 214 2.38 6.44 -6.75
CA ILE A 214 2.45 7.73 -6.04
C ILE A 214 1.63 8.80 -6.76
N ALA A 215 1.61 8.82 -8.10
CA ALA A 215 0.77 9.75 -8.85
C ALA A 215 -0.73 9.57 -8.51
N HIS A 216 -1.15 8.33 -8.29
CA HIS A 216 -2.51 8.01 -7.87
C HIS A 216 -2.93 8.63 -6.53
N GLN A 217 -1.98 9.00 -5.66
CA GLN A 217 -2.30 9.69 -4.42
C GLN A 217 -3.02 11.03 -4.67
N TRP A 218 -2.79 11.65 -5.84
CA TRP A 218 -3.58 12.78 -6.35
C TRP A 218 -4.69 12.32 -7.30
N PHE A 219 -4.34 11.49 -8.28
CA PHE A 219 -5.25 11.03 -9.36
C PHE A 219 -5.74 9.61 -9.12
N GLY A 220 -6.76 9.48 -8.29
CA GLY A 220 -7.32 8.21 -7.84
C GLY A 220 -7.82 8.33 -6.41
N ASN A 221 -6.97 8.88 -5.53
CA ASN A 221 -7.24 8.96 -4.09
C ASN A 221 -7.86 10.31 -3.71
N LEU A 222 -7.11 11.40 -3.88
CA LEU A 222 -7.60 12.76 -3.60
C LEU A 222 -8.78 13.09 -4.51
N VAL A 223 -8.57 12.98 -5.83
CA VAL A 223 -9.62 13.09 -6.85
C VAL A 223 -9.88 11.69 -7.41
N SER A 224 -11.09 11.19 -7.24
CA SER A 224 -11.49 9.82 -7.64
C SER A 224 -12.54 9.88 -8.73
N PRO A 225 -12.62 8.87 -9.62
CA PRO A 225 -13.69 8.80 -10.61
C PRO A 225 -15.06 8.72 -9.92
N ALA A 226 -16.10 9.33 -10.51
CA ALA A 226 -17.46 9.21 -9.97
C ALA A 226 -18.02 7.80 -10.20
N TRP A 227 -17.58 7.15 -11.28
CA TRP A 227 -17.92 5.77 -11.62
C TRP A 227 -16.81 5.10 -12.43
N TRP A 228 -16.80 3.77 -12.48
CA TRP A 228 -15.78 2.98 -13.20
C TRP A 228 -15.69 3.27 -14.71
N GLY A 229 -16.75 3.83 -15.32
CA GLY A 229 -16.69 4.30 -16.71
C GLY A 229 -15.69 5.45 -16.95
N GLU A 230 -15.26 6.12 -15.87
CA GLU A 230 -14.30 7.22 -15.89
C GLU A 230 -12.91 6.80 -15.39
N LEU A 231 -12.63 5.49 -15.32
CA LEU A 231 -11.37 4.96 -14.79
C LEU A 231 -10.12 5.56 -15.48
N TRP A 232 -10.25 6.01 -16.73
CA TRP A 232 -9.18 6.70 -17.44
C TRP A 232 -8.70 7.99 -16.75
N LEU A 233 -9.54 8.66 -15.96
CA LEU A 233 -9.15 9.84 -15.16
C LEU A 233 -8.15 9.49 -14.06
N LYS A 234 -8.18 8.23 -13.61
CA LYS A 234 -7.24 7.67 -12.63
C LYS A 234 -6.02 7.09 -13.36
N GLU A 235 -6.23 6.03 -14.13
CA GLU A 235 -5.17 5.24 -14.78
C GLU A 235 -4.45 6.00 -15.90
N GLY A 236 -5.19 6.78 -16.70
CA GLY A 236 -4.61 7.56 -17.78
C GLY A 236 -3.73 8.70 -17.28
N PHE A 237 -4.14 9.36 -16.19
CA PHE A 237 -3.31 10.40 -15.56
C PHE A 237 -2.08 9.81 -14.88
N ALA A 238 -2.20 8.70 -14.16
CA ALA A 238 -1.04 8.04 -13.55
C ALA A 238 -0.02 7.59 -14.61
N ASN A 239 -0.49 6.97 -15.71
CA ASN A 239 0.36 6.60 -16.85
C ASN A 239 1.06 7.80 -17.53
N TYR A 240 0.43 8.98 -17.53
CA TYR A 240 1.08 10.18 -18.04
C TYR A 240 2.11 10.73 -17.05
N MET A 241 1.73 10.79 -15.77
CA MET A 241 2.55 11.36 -14.71
C MET A 241 3.77 10.51 -14.34
N GLU A 242 3.67 9.17 -14.45
CA GLU A 242 4.81 8.27 -14.22
C GLU A 242 5.98 8.60 -15.15
N THR A 243 5.69 8.99 -16.41
CA THR A 243 6.72 9.30 -17.39
C THR A 243 7.45 10.59 -17.02
N LEU A 244 6.72 11.61 -16.58
CA LEU A 244 7.29 12.89 -16.14
C LEU A 244 8.13 12.73 -14.86
N SER A 245 7.61 11.99 -13.89
CA SER A 245 8.33 11.73 -12.64
C SER A 245 9.54 10.82 -12.88
N ALA A 246 9.44 9.81 -13.75
CA ALA A 246 10.57 8.93 -14.07
C ALA A 246 11.69 9.70 -14.78
N ASP A 247 11.37 10.60 -15.72
CA ASP A 247 12.36 11.45 -16.39
C ASP A 247 13.04 12.44 -15.42
N PHE A 248 12.32 12.93 -14.42
CA PHE A 248 12.91 13.75 -13.37
C PHE A 248 13.90 12.98 -12.48
N ILE A 249 13.59 11.73 -12.15
CA ILE A 249 14.38 10.87 -11.24
C ILE A 249 15.58 10.26 -11.97
N GLU A 250 15.36 9.74 -13.17
CA GLU A 250 16.35 9.08 -14.04
C GLU A 250 16.33 9.75 -15.43
N PRO A 251 16.87 10.97 -15.57
CA PRO A 251 16.90 11.68 -16.84
C PRO A 251 17.71 10.91 -17.88
N SER A 252 17.18 10.82 -19.09
CA SER A 252 17.85 10.16 -20.23
C SER A 252 19.12 10.86 -20.72
#